data_AF-A0A972CHH5-F1
#
_entry.id   AF-A0A972CHH5-F1
#
_cell.length_a   1.000
_cell.length_b   1.000
_cell.length_c   1.000
_cell.angle_alpha   90.00
_cell.angle_beta   90.00
_cell.angle_gamma   90.00
#
_symmetry.space_group_name_H-M   'P 1'
#
loop_
_entity.id
_entity.type
_entity.pdbx_description
1 polymer ?
#
loop_
_entity_poly.entity_id
_entity_poly.type
_entity_poly.pdbx_seq_one_letter_code
_entity_poly.pdbx_strand_id
1 'polypeptide(L)'
;MKHLKNFIYGILLGITNIIPGISGGTMAVVLNIYDDILYAISWKNYRKHLPFLSVLGIGILVGIFGFSHTATFLLENYQMQVYYCFIGLILGSIPLIYKKARHDKVKPRNIVIFILALAFMILLTLLSNDSSIISTLESPDGSTSTIFAGPIILLYLWLFVVSIISTICMILPGISGSLIMLLLGTYTIVIEAVSNLYMPILAPVILGIIIGGIMGVKFIKKLLRFHPQALYFAILGLIIGSLFSIYPGYPGGIQGILCIILMIIFATISYLFSYINKG
;
A
#
# COMPACT_ATOMS: atom_id res chain seq x y z
N MET A 1 13.41 14.54 -19.42
CA MET A 1 12.81 13.19 -19.50
C MET A 1 12.68 12.49 -18.14
N LYS A 2 13.72 12.41 -17.29
CA LYS A 2 13.64 11.73 -15.97
C LYS A 2 12.60 12.34 -15.01
N HIS A 3 12.47 13.67 -14.94
CA HIS A 3 11.48 14.32 -14.07
C HIS A 3 10.03 14.05 -14.50
N LEU A 4 9.74 14.11 -15.81
CA LEU A 4 8.40 13.79 -16.33
C LEU A 4 7.99 12.34 -16.02
N LYS A 5 8.93 11.39 -16.16
CA LYS A 5 8.71 9.98 -15.80
C LYS A 5 8.38 9.82 -14.31
N ASN A 6 9.16 10.46 -13.43
CA ASN A 6 8.92 10.40 -11.98
C ASN A 6 7.60 11.07 -11.57
N PHE A 7 7.21 12.13 -12.28
CA PHE A 7 5.93 12.80 -12.07
C PHE A 7 4.76 11.86 -12.42
N ILE A 8 4.82 11.19 -13.57
CA ILE A 8 3.81 10.19 -13.98
C ILE A 8 3.76 9.03 -12.98
N TYR A 9 4.90 8.55 -12.50
CA TYR A 9 4.95 7.53 -11.45
C TYR A 9 4.29 8.01 -10.15
N GLY A 10 4.50 9.27 -9.78
CA GLY A 10 3.81 9.90 -8.67
C GLY A 10 2.30 9.89 -8.86
N ILE A 11 1.81 10.26 -10.05
CA ILE A 11 0.37 10.23 -10.37
C ILE A 11 -0.20 8.82 -10.19
N LEU A 12 0.48 7.81 -10.74
CA LEU A 12 0.05 6.41 -10.61
C LEU A 12 0.01 5.95 -9.15
N LEU A 13 1.04 6.27 -8.36
CA LEU A 13 1.08 6.01 -6.91
C LEU A 13 -0.08 6.71 -6.18
N GLY A 14 -0.38 7.95 -6.56
CA GLY A 14 -1.51 8.72 -6.02
C GLY A 14 -2.84 8.03 -6.31
N ILE A 15 -3.10 7.67 -7.57
CA ILE A 15 -4.32 6.95 -7.99
C ILE A 15 -4.46 5.64 -7.22
N THR A 16 -3.38 4.87 -7.06
CA THR A 16 -3.46 3.60 -6.32
C THR A 16 -3.84 3.78 -4.85
N ASN A 17 -3.41 4.88 -4.22
CA ASN A 17 -3.74 5.15 -2.82
C ASN A 17 -5.21 5.60 -2.61
N ILE A 18 -5.93 5.94 -3.68
CA ILE A 18 -7.38 6.23 -3.62
C ILE A 18 -8.16 4.91 -3.47
N ILE A 19 -7.62 3.82 -4.00
CA ILE A 19 -8.35 2.56 -4.12
C ILE A 19 -8.10 1.70 -2.88
N PRO A 20 -9.14 1.36 -2.10
CA PRO A 20 -8.98 0.58 -0.88
C PRO A 20 -8.45 -0.82 -1.21
N GLY A 21 -7.54 -1.30 -0.36
CA GLY A 21 -6.88 -2.60 -0.52
C GLY A 21 -5.65 -2.58 -1.43
N ILE A 22 -5.37 -1.47 -2.13
CA ILE A 22 -4.24 -1.35 -3.05
C ILE A 22 -3.16 -0.47 -2.44
N SER A 23 -2.00 -1.06 -2.11
CA SER A 23 -0.89 -0.31 -1.51
C SER A 23 -0.07 0.41 -2.59
N GLY A 24 0.17 1.71 -2.41
CA GLY A 24 1.14 2.46 -3.22
C GLY A 24 2.55 1.84 -3.19
N GLY A 25 2.93 1.16 -2.10
CA GLY A 25 4.17 0.38 -2.04
C GLY A 25 4.21 -0.75 -3.07
N THR A 26 3.08 -1.43 -3.29
CA THR A 26 2.92 -2.44 -4.36
C THR A 26 3.06 -1.79 -5.73
N MET A 27 2.44 -0.63 -5.95
CA MET A 27 2.57 0.10 -7.21
C MET A 27 4.01 0.57 -7.47
N ALA A 28 4.75 1.00 -6.44
CA ALA A 28 6.16 1.34 -6.55
C ALA A 28 7.02 0.14 -7.03
N VAL A 29 6.65 -1.08 -6.63
CA VAL A 29 7.30 -2.32 -7.08
C VAL A 29 6.92 -2.65 -8.53
N VAL A 30 5.65 -2.52 -8.90
CA VAL A 30 5.16 -2.68 -10.29
C VAL A 30 5.90 -1.74 -11.24
N LEU A 31 6.09 -0.48 -10.83
CA LEU A 31 6.81 0.53 -11.60
C LEU A 31 8.35 0.39 -11.54
N ASN A 32 8.87 -0.55 -10.75
CA ASN A 32 10.29 -0.78 -10.51
C ASN A 32 11.05 0.46 -9.99
N ILE A 33 10.42 1.26 -9.13
CA ILE A 33 11.01 2.45 -8.50
C ILE A 33 11.12 2.33 -6.97
N TYR A 34 10.70 1.20 -6.41
CA TYR A 34 10.71 0.96 -4.97
C TYR A 34 12.09 1.18 -4.34
N ASP A 35 13.14 0.63 -4.96
CA ASP A 35 14.52 0.79 -4.47
C ASP A 35 15.00 2.25 -4.55
N ASP A 36 14.60 2.97 -5.60
CA ASP A 36 14.90 4.40 -5.78
C ASP A 36 14.25 5.24 -4.69
N ILE A 37 13.00 4.94 -4.33
CA ILE A 37 12.27 5.61 -3.25
C ILE A 37 12.97 5.33 -1.91
N LEU A 38 13.28 4.08 -1.60
CA LEU A 38 14.00 3.72 -0.37
C LEU A 38 15.38 4.38 -0.28
N TYR A 39 16.08 4.47 -1.41
CA TYR A 39 17.37 5.14 -1.48
C TYR A 39 17.24 6.65 -1.32
N ALA A 40 16.24 7.28 -1.97
CA ALA A 40 16.00 8.71 -1.92
C ALA A 40 15.62 9.21 -0.52
N ILE A 41 14.87 8.41 0.26
CA ILE A 41 14.46 8.76 1.62
C ILE A 41 15.60 8.51 2.64
N SER A 42 16.75 7.98 2.21
CA SER A 42 17.96 7.89 3.03
C SER A 42 18.38 9.28 3.55
N TRP A 43 18.34 9.45 4.87
CA TRP A 43 18.79 10.68 5.56
C TRP A 43 20.21 11.13 5.16
N LYS A 44 21.08 10.17 4.82
CA LYS A 44 22.42 10.45 4.28
C LYS A 44 22.25 10.87 2.81
N ASN A 45 22.38 12.18 2.54
CA ASN A 45 22.19 12.86 1.24
C ASN A 45 20.74 13.13 0.78
N TYR A 46 19.75 13.29 1.67
CA TYR A 46 18.36 13.62 1.29
C TYR A 46 18.26 14.83 0.35
N ARG A 47 19.13 15.84 0.52
CA ARG A 47 19.18 17.03 -0.35
C ARG A 47 19.49 16.71 -1.81
N LYS A 48 20.27 15.66 -2.09
CA LYS A 48 20.58 15.24 -3.47
C LYS A 48 19.40 14.53 -4.14
N HIS A 49 18.51 13.94 -3.35
CA HIS A 49 17.32 13.24 -3.85
C HIS A 49 16.03 14.05 -3.69
N LEU A 50 16.11 15.25 -3.11
CA LEU A 50 14.98 16.18 -2.97
C LEU A 50 14.28 16.47 -4.31
N PRO A 51 14.98 16.66 -5.45
CA PRO A 51 14.32 16.85 -6.74
C PRO A 51 13.55 15.62 -7.23
N PHE A 52 14.02 14.42 -6.89
CA PHE A 52 13.27 13.18 -7.19
C PHE A 52 12.02 13.09 -6.30
N LEU A 53 12.19 13.26 -4.99
CA LEU A 53 11.12 13.08 -4.01
C LEU A 53 10.04 14.16 -4.13
N SER A 54 10.41 15.40 -4.40
CA SER A 54 9.47 16.50 -4.63
C SER A 54 8.64 16.28 -5.88
N VAL A 55 9.25 15.92 -7.02
CA VAL A 55 8.52 15.65 -8.26
C VAL A 55 7.60 14.44 -8.11
N LEU A 56 8.05 13.38 -7.44
CA LEU A 56 7.23 12.21 -7.12
C LEU A 56 6.05 12.60 -6.21
N GLY A 57 6.32 13.38 -5.16
CA GLY A 57 5.32 13.84 -4.20
C GLY A 57 4.26 14.75 -4.82
N ILE A 58 4.67 15.70 -5.68
CA ILE A 58 3.74 16.54 -6.45
C ILE A 58 2.88 15.65 -7.36
N GLY A 59 3.50 14.66 -8.02
CA GLY A 59 2.76 13.67 -8.82
C GLY A 59 1.72 12.92 -7.98
N ILE A 60 2.06 12.46 -6.78
CA ILE A 60 1.13 11.78 -5.86
C ILE A 60 -0.06 12.70 -5.52
N LEU A 61 0.19 13.96 -5.16
CA LEU A 61 -0.87 14.91 -4.84
C LEU A 61 -1.77 15.17 -6.05
N VAL A 62 -1.19 15.36 -7.24
CA VAL A 62 -1.95 15.51 -8.49
C VAL A 62 -2.73 14.24 -8.82
N GLY A 63 -2.18 13.07 -8.58
CA GLY A 63 -2.86 11.78 -8.73
C GLY A 63 -4.09 11.69 -7.83
N ILE A 64 -3.93 12.01 -6.56
CA ILE A 64 -5.02 11.97 -5.57
C ILE A 64 -6.09 13.00 -5.93
N PHE A 65 -5.75 14.29 -6.00
CA PHE A 65 -6.75 15.34 -6.18
C PHE A 65 -7.29 15.43 -7.62
N GLY A 66 -6.43 15.21 -8.62
CA GLY A 66 -6.79 15.32 -10.02
C GLY A 66 -7.60 14.14 -10.55
N PHE A 67 -7.43 12.94 -9.97
CA PHE A 67 -8.12 11.74 -10.42
C PHE A 67 -9.10 11.16 -9.39
N SER A 68 -9.28 11.77 -8.21
CA SER A 68 -10.23 11.28 -7.21
C SER A 68 -11.64 11.06 -7.79
N HIS A 69 -12.19 12.03 -8.52
CA HIS A 69 -13.54 11.88 -9.07
C HIS A 69 -13.63 10.76 -10.12
N THR A 70 -12.66 10.66 -11.01
CA THR A 70 -12.60 9.59 -12.02
C THR A 70 -12.40 8.21 -11.39
N ALA A 71 -11.53 8.12 -10.37
CA ALA A 71 -11.29 6.89 -9.64
C ALA A 71 -12.56 6.42 -8.92
N THR A 72 -13.26 7.33 -8.22
CA THR A 72 -14.54 7.01 -7.57
C THR A 72 -15.60 6.57 -8.60
N PHE A 73 -15.76 7.29 -9.71
CA PHE A 73 -16.68 6.90 -10.78
C PHE A 73 -16.40 5.49 -11.33
N LEU A 74 -15.11 5.16 -11.56
CA LEU A 74 -14.70 3.84 -12.04
C LEU A 74 -14.93 2.75 -10.97
N LEU A 75 -14.73 3.07 -9.69
CA LEU A 75 -14.99 2.13 -8.61
C LEU A 75 -16.48 1.89 -8.40
N GLU A 76 -17.34 2.88 -8.59
CA GLU A 76 -18.80 2.74 -8.46
C GLU A 76 -19.42 1.94 -9.62
N ASN A 77 -18.95 2.18 -10.86
CA ASN A 77 -19.57 1.61 -12.06
C ASN A 77 -18.83 0.38 -12.62
N TYR A 78 -17.53 0.27 -12.36
CA TYR A 78 -16.64 -0.74 -12.98
C TYR A 78 -15.69 -1.38 -11.95
N GLN A 79 -16.15 -1.53 -10.70
CA GLN A 79 -15.35 -2.04 -9.57
C GLN A 79 -14.58 -3.33 -9.92
N MET A 80 -15.27 -4.31 -10.52
CA MET A 80 -14.71 -5.60 -10.89
C MET A 80 -13.54 -5.43 -11.87
N GLN A 81 -13.74 -4.63 -12.92
CA GLN A 81 -12.76 -4.39 -13.97
C GLN A 81 -11.52 -3.69 -13.40
N VAL A 82 -11.72 -2.69 -12.54
CA VAL A 82 -10.62 -1.99 -11.87
C VAL A 82 -9.77 -2.96 -11.05
N TYR A 83 -10.39 -3.79 -10.20
CA TYR A 83 -9.65 -4.77 -9.40
C TYR A 83 -8.92 -5.82 -10.24
N TYR A 84 -9.53 -6.33 -11.31
CA TYR A 84 -8.86 -7.26 -12.21
C TYR A 84 -7.68 -6.63 -12.97
N CYS A 85 -7.75 -5.35 -13.33
CA CYS A 85 -6.60 -4.61 -13.85
C CYS A 85 -5.44 -4.58 -12.84
N PHE A 86 -5.72 -4.33 -11.57
CA PHE A 86 -4.71 -4.33 -10.51
C PHE A 86 -4.12 -5.70 -10.21
N ILE A 87 -4.95 -6.74 -10.17
CA ILE A 87 -4.50 -8.12 -10.07
C ILE A 87 -3.55 -8.44 -11.24
N GLY A 88 -3.91 -8.02 -12.45
CA GLY A 88 -3.04 -8.11 -13.63
C GLY A 88 -1.69 -7.44 -13.40
N LEU A 89 -1.67 -6.17 -13.01
CA LEU A 89 -0.42 -5.44 -12.73
C LEU A 89 0.45 -6.15 -11.68
N ILE A 90 -0.16 -6.61 -10.60
CA ILE A 90 0.54 -7.33 -9.53
C ILE A 90 1.16 -8.61 -10.07
N LEU A 91 0.37 -9.46 -10.75
CA LEU A 91 0.83 -10.72 -11.34
C LEU A 91 1.97 -10.50 -12.33
N GLY A 92 1.87 -9.48 -13.19
CA GLY A 92 2.92 -9.13 -14.14
C GLY A 92 4.22 -8.65 -13.49
N SER A 93 4.18 -8.16 -12.25
CA SER A 93 5.37 -7.72 -11.50
C SER A 93 6.09 -8.85 -10.75
N ILE A 94 5.43 -10.00 -10.51
CA ILE A 94 5.98 -11.15 -9.77
C ILE A 94 7.34 -11.62 -10.34
N PRO A 95 7.51 -11.80 -11.67
CA PRO A 95 8.79 -12.25 -12.23
C PRO A 95 9.96 -11.29 -11.92
N LEU A 96 9.70 -9.97 -11.87
CA LEU A 96 10.72 -8.97 -11.54
C LEU A 96 11.19 -9.14 -10.09
N ILE A 97 10.25 -9.25 -9.17
CA ILE A 97 10.52 -9.38 -7.74
C ILE A 97 11.24 -10.70 -7.46
N TYR A 98 10.76 -11.79 -8.08
CA TYR A 98 11.39 -13.10 -7.95
C TYR A 98 12.82 -13.10 -8.49
N LYS A 99 13.08 -12.41 -9.62
CA LYS A 99 14.44 -12.22 -10.14
C LYS A 99 15.33 -11.45 -9.16
N LYS A 100 14.83 -10.38 -8.53
CA LYS A 100 15.56 -9.64 -7.47
C LYS A 100 15.82 -10.52 -6.24
N ALA A 101 14.87 -11.37 -5.86
CA ALA A 101 15.01 -12.32 -4.76
C ALA A 101 16.02 -13.46 -5.07
N ARG A 102 16.26 -13.79 -6.33
CA ARG A 102 17.13 -14.90 -6.76
C ARG A 102 18.48 -14.46 -7.30
N HIS A 103 18.95 -13.26 -6.97
CA HIS A 103 20.30 -12.83 -7.35
C HIS A 103 21.37 -13.85 -6.92
N ASP A 104 21.23 -14.42 -5.71
CA ASP A 104 22.09 -15.48 -5.18
C ASP A 104 21.31 -16.80 -5.00
N LYS A 105 22.03 -17.91 -4.75
CA LYS A 105 21.41 -19.21 -4.42
C LYS A 105 20.38 -19.06 -3.30
N VAL A 106 19.17 -19.56 -3.53
CA VAL A 106 18.05 -19.42 -2.58
C VAL A 106 18.34 -20.23 -1.33
N LYS A 107 18.45 -19.54 -0.19
CA LYS A 107 18.56 -20.18 1.11
C LYS A 107 17.17 -20.67 1.54
N PRO A 108 17.03 -21.90 2.09
CA PRO A 108 15.74 -22.46 2.50
C PRO A 108 15.02 -21.59 3.54
N ARG A 109 15.78 -20.89 4.40
CA ARG A 109 15.23 -19.90 5.34
C ARG A 109 14.38 -18.81 4.66
N ASN A 110 14.72 -18.40 3.45
CA ASN A 110 13.99 -17.33 2.77
C ASN A 110 12.66 -17.83 2.18
N ILE A 111 12.54 -19.13 1.90
CA ILE A 111 11.27 -19.76 1.53
C ILE A 111 10.33 -19.74 2.74
N VAL A 112 10.84 -20.03 3.95
CA VAL A 112 10.06 -19.89 5.19
C VAL A 112 9.57 -18.45 5.37
N ILE A 113 10.43 -17.45 5.13
CA ILE A 113 10.04 -16.04 5.21
C ILE A 113 8.94 -15.69 4.20
N PHE A 114 9.02 -16.21 2.98
CA PHE A 114 7.97 -16.05 1.97
C PHE A 114 6.63 -16.64 2.45
N ILE A 115 6.64 -17.87 2.97
CA ILE A 115 5.42 -18.54 3.46
C ILE A 115 4.85 -17.77 4.65
N LEU A 116 5.68 -17.32 5.59
CA LEU A 116 5.24 -16.53 6.74
C LEU A 116 4.64 -15.19 6.32
N ALA A 117 5.25 -14.49 5.36
CA ALA A 117 4.73 -13.23 4.83
C ALA A 117 3.40 -13.41 4.09
N LEU A 118 3.28 -14.47 3.29
CA LEU A 118 2.04 -14.82 2.59
C LEU A 118 0.93 -15.17 3.60
N ALA A 119 1.23 -16.04 4.56
CA ALA A 119 0.27 -16.43 5.61
C ALA A 119 -0.15 -15.22 6.45
N PHE A 120 0.78 -14.33 6.78
CA PHE A 120 0.49 -13.09 7.49
C PHE A 120 -0.48 -12.20 6.71
N MET A 121 -0.27 -11.99 5.41
CA MET A 121 -1.19 -11.19 4.59
C MET A 121 -2.57 -11.81 4.42
N ILE A 122 -2.64 -13.13 4.21
CA ILE A 122 -3.92 -13.82 4.14
C ILE A 122 -4.64 -13.69 5.49
N LEU A 123 -3.94 -13.87 6.60
CA LEU A 123 -4.50 -13.67 7.94
C LEU A 123 -5.04 -12.25 8.12
N LEU A 124 -4.27 -11.22 7.77
CA LEU A 124 -4.74 -9.82 7.85
C LEU A 124 -6.02 -9.60 7.03
N THR A 125 -6.10 -10.21 5.86
CA THR A 125 -7.27 -10.13 4.96
C THR A 125 -8.49 -10.80 5.57
N LEU A 126 -8.31 -11.98 6.17
CA LEU A 126 -9.41 -12.69 6.83
C LEU A 126 -9.92 -11.92 8.05
N LEU A 127 -9.01 -11.37 8.86
CA LEU A 127 -9.37 -10.53 10.01
C LEU A 127 -10.09 -9.24 9.59
N SER A 128 -9.74 -8.64 8.46
CA SER A 128 -10.40 -7.42 8.00
C SER A 128 -11.80 -7.65 7.45
N ASN A 129 -12.08 -8.84 6.95
CA ASN A 129 -13.39 -9.22 6.43
C ASN A 129 -14.37 -9.60 7.56
N ASP A 130 -13.86 -9.85 8.77
CA ASP A 130 -14.67 -10.17 9.94
C ASP A 130 -15.27 -8.88 10.52
N SER A 131 -16.43 -8.51 9.97
CA SER A 131 -17.19 -7.29 10.30
C SER A 131 -17.68 -7.22 11.76
N SER A 132 -17.46 -8.27 12.55
CA SER A 132 -17.78 -8.35 13.98
C SER A 132 -16.95 -7.38 14.85
N ILE A 133 -15.78 -6.95 14.38
CA ILE A 133 -14.96 -5.92 15.05
C ILE A 133 -15.52 -4.51 14.77
N ILE A 134 -16.17 -4.30 13.62
CA ILE A 134 -16.69 -2.99 13.20
C ILE A 134 -18.11 -2.77 13.75
N SER A 135 -18.94 -3.81 13.80
CA SER A 135 -20.34 -3.73 14.25
C SER A 135 -20.51 -3.53 15.76
N THR A 136 -19.45 -3.66 16.56
CA THR A 136 -19.51 -3.34 18.00
C THR A 136 -19.30 -1.85 18.29
N LEU A 137 -19.11 -1.03 17.24
CA LEU A 137 -18.68 0.36 17.34
C LEU A 137 -19.73 1.38 16.87
N GLU A 138 -20.84 0.91 16.28
CA GLU A 138 -21.98 1.75 15.88
C GLU A 138 -23.12 1.59 16.90
N SER A 139 -23.25 2.57 17.79
CA SER A 139 -24.46 2.73 18.62
C SER A 139 -25.61 3.28 17.75
N PRO A 140 -26.89 2.90 17.98
CA PRO A 140 -28.05 3.34 17.16
C PRO A 140 -28.39 4.83 17.25
N ASP A 141 -27.74 5.55 18.16
CA ASP A 141 -28.05 6.92 18.50
C ASP A 141 -26.88 7.75 17.95
N GLY A 142 -27.11 8.61 16.94
CA GLY A 142 -26.11 9.34 16.16
C GLY A 142 -25.12 10.27 16.90
N SER A 143 -24.88 10.06 18.19
CA SER A 143 -23.63 10.37 18.87
C SER A 143 -22.59 9.31 18.54
N THR A 144 -21.47 9.71 17.93
CA THR A 144 -20.25 8.89 17.85
C THR A 144 -19.85 8.47 19.26
N SER A 145 -20.27 7.28 19.69
CA SER A 145 -19.70 6.59 20.83
C SER A 145 -18.21 6.43 20.53
N THR A 146 -17.39 7.28 21.15
CA THR A 146 -15.95 7.19 21.04
C THR A 146 -15.55 5.77 21.38
N ILE A 147 -15.03 5.03 20.39
CA ILE A 147 -14.47 3.67 20.46
C ILE A 147 -13.51 3.51 21.67
N PHE A 148 -13.00 4.63 22.17
CA PHE A 148 -12.31 4.74 23.44
C PHE A 148 -13.20 5.38 24.50
N ALA A 149 -13.84 4.57 25.35
CA ALA A 149 -14.41 5.00 26.63
C ALA A 149 -13.32 5.27 27.70
N GLY A 150 -12.18 5.77 27.26
CA GLY A 150 -10.99 6.00 28.08
C GLY A 150 -10.59 7.47 28.09
N PRO A 151 -9.59 7.84 28.88
CA PRO A 151 -9.06 9.19 28.90
C PRO A 151 -8.64 9.65 27.50
N ILE A 152 -8.95 10.90 27.13
CA ILE A 152 -8.64 11.45 25.80
C ILE A 152 -7.14 11.36 25.45
N ILE A 153 -6.28 11.40 26.47
CA ILE A 153 -4.83 11.24 26.33
C ILE A 153 -4.46 9.84 25.83
N LEU A 154 -5.20 8.80 26.21
CA LEU A 154 -4.97 7.42 25.79
C LEU A 154 -5.39 7.24 24.32
N LEU A 155 -6.48 7.90 23.89
CA LEU A 155 -6.87 7.94 22.48
C LEU A 155 -5.77 8.60 21.63
N TYR A 156 -5.23 9.73 22.05
CA TYR A 156 -4.17 10.41 21.30
C TYR A 156 -2.89 9.58 21.23
N LEU A 157 -2.52 8.91 22.34
CA LEU A 157 -1.39 7.98 22.35
C LEU A 157 -1.64 6.78 21.44
N TRP A 158 -2.85 6.23 21.44
CA TRP A 158 -3.23 5.13 20.57
C TRP A 158 -3.15 5.52 19.10
N LEU A 159 -3.76 6.65 18.70
CA LEU A 159 -3.69 7.18 17.34
C LEU A 159 -2.24 7.41 16.89
N PHE A 160 -1.41 7.92 17.79
CA PHE A 160 0.03 8.11 17.54
C PHE A 160 0.76 6.79 17.30
N VAL A 161 0.56 5.78 18.15
CA VAL A 161 1.22 4.47 18.00
C VAL A 161 0.71 3.74 16.75
N VAL A 162 -0.60 3.73 16.52
CA VAL A 162 -1.20 3.08 15.35
C VAL A 162 -0.71 3.72 14.06
N SER A 163 -0.65 5.06 13.98
CA SER A 163 -0.13 5.75 12.79
C SER A 163 1.35 5.46 12.54
N ILE A 164 2.18 5.26 13.57
CA ILE A 164 3.56 4.77 13.40
C ILE A 164 3.56 3.39 12.75
N ILE A 165 2.82 2.44 13.31
CA ILE A 165 2.77 1.05 12.82
C ILE A 165 2.24 1.01 11.39
N SER A 166 1.11 1.67 11.12
CA SER A 166 0.50 1.78 9.80
C SER A 166 1.45 2.38 8.78
N THR A 167 2.22 3.40 9.15
CA THR A 167 3.19 4.02 8.22
C THR A 167 4.37 3.10 7.92
N ILE A 168 4.89 2.40 8.93
CA ILE A 168 5.94 1.39 8.73
C ILE A 168 5.44 0.26 7.81
N CYS A 169 4.21 -0.21 8.03
CA CYS A 169 3.56 -1.21 7.19
C CYS A 169 3.35 -0.71 5.75
N MET A 170 2.95 0.55 5.55
CA MET A 170 2.71 1.13 4.23
C MET A 170 4.00 1.28 3.39
N ILE A 171 5.17 1.36 4.03
CA ILE A 171 6.46 1.32 3.33
C ILE A 171 6.68 -0.08 2.72
N LEU A 172 6.15 -1.14 3.35
CA LEU A 172 6.35 -2.50 2.89
C LEU A 172 5.30 -2.87 1.81
N PRO A 173 5.73 -3.19 0.57
CA PRO A 173 4.81 -3.55 -0.50
C PRO A 173 3.92 -4.74 -0.13
N GLY A 174 2.65 -4.68 -0.54
CA GLY A 174 1.64 -5.69 -0.23
C GLY A 174 0.79 -5.38 1.00
N ILE A 175 1.26 -4.55 1.95
CA ILE A 175 0.45 -4.14 3.13
C ILE A 175 -0.06 -2.71 2.92
N SER A 176 -1.37 -2.49 3.13
CA SER A 176 -1.94 -1.14 3.17
C SER A 176 -1.92 -0.57 4.60
N GLY A 177 -1.47 0.68 4.76
CA GLY A 177 -1.52 1.36 6.06
C GLY A 177 -2.95 1.55 6.59
N SER A 178 -3.92 1.75 5.68
CA SER A 178 -5.34 1.85 6.03
C SER A 178 -5.93 0.54 6.54
N LEU A 179 -5.46 -0.61 6.03
CA LEU A 179 -5.86 -1.93 6.52
C LEU A 179 -5.45 -2.12 7.99
N ILE A 180 -4.23 -1.69 8.35
CA ILE A 180 -3.76 -1.74 9.73
C ILE A 180 -4.59 -0.80 10.63
N MET A 181 -4.93 0.40 10.16
CA MET A 181 -5.79 1.31 10.93
C MET A 181 -7.20 0.74 11.12
N LEU A 182 -7.74 0.05 10.11
CA LEU A 182 -9.05 -0.60 10.17
C LEU A 182 -9.05 -1.72 11.21
N LEU A 183 -8.06 -2.61 11.14
CA LEU A 183 -7.89 -3.71 12.10
C LEU A 183 -7.67 -3.24 13.54
N LEU A 184 -7.08 -2.04 13.71
CA LEU A 184 -6.84 -1.43 15.01
C LEU A 184 -7.93 -0.42 15.43
N GLY A 185 -9.05 -0.35 14.70
CA GLY A 185 -10.23 0.44 15.04
C GLY A 185 -10.05 1.97 14.97
N THR A 186 -9.03 2.46 14.28
CA THR A 186 -8.73 3.91 14.18
C THR A 186 -9.12 4.53 12.84
N TYR A 187 -9.42 3.71 11.83
CA TYR A 187 -9.63 4.17 10.46
C TYR A 187 -10.77 5.19 10.33
N THR A 188 -11.94 4.90 10.92
CA THR A 188 -13.12 5.78 10.86
C THR A 188 -12.85 7.12 11.55
N ILE A 189 -12.26 7.09 12.75
CA ILE A 189 -11.85 8.28 13.51
C ILE A 189 -10.93 9.17 12.67
N VAL A 190 -9.94 8.58 11.99
CA VAL A 190 -8.97 9.33 11.18
C VAL A 190 -9.62 9.92 9.93
N ILE A 191 -10.44 9.15 9.20
CA ILE A 191 -11.11 9.63 7.99
C ILE A 191 -12.13 10.74 8.30
N GLU A 192 -12.91 10.61 9.37
CA GLU A 192 -13.83 11.65 9.80
C GLU A 192 -13.09 12.93 10.19
N ALA A 193 -11.98 12.80 10.91
CA ALA A 193 -11.16 13.94 11.27
C ALA A 193 -10.55 14.62 10.05
N VAL A 194 -10.11 13.85 9.04
CA VAL A 194 -9.59 14.40 7.77
C VAL A 194 -10.70 15.16 7.02
N SER A 195 -11.91 14.60 6.95
CA SER A 195 -13.06 15.23 6.28
C SER A 195 -13.43 16.58 6.92
N ASN A 196 -13.40 16.64 8.25
CA ASN A 196 -13.73 17.84 9.02
C ASN A 196 -12.52 18.74 9.31
N LEU A 197 -11.33 18.40 8.80
CA LEU A 197 -10.07 19.06 9.14
C LEU A 197 -9.87 19.24 10.68
N TYR A 198 -10.28 18.24 11.45
CA TYR A 198 -10.26 18.28 12.91
C TYR A 198 -8.85 18.05 13.47
N MET A 199 -8.10 19.14 13.54
CA MET A 199 -6.68 19.17 13.88
C MET A 199 -6.27 18.44 15.18
N PRO A 200 -7.08 18.42 16.27
CA PRO A 200 -6.71 17.69 17.49
C PRO A 200 -6.48 16.18 17.29
N ILE A 201 -7.22 15.53 16.38
CA ILE A 201 -7.04 14.12 16.03
C ILE A 201 -5.93 13.97 14.96
N LEU A 202 -5.85 14.90 14.00
CA LEU A 202 -4.81 14.85 12.97
C LEU A 202 -3.41 15.05 13.55
N ALA A 203 -3.24 15.87 14.58
CA ALA A 203 -1.93 16.20 15.14
C ALA A 203 -1.14 14.95 15.60
N PRO A 204 -1.67 14.06 16.46
CA PRO A 204 -0.97 12.82 16.82
C PRO A 204 -0.77 11.88 15.63
N VAL A 205 -1.72 11.83 14.69
CA VAL A 205 -1.61 10.99 13.49
C VAL A 205 -0.47 11.46 12.59
N ILE A 206 -0.38 12.77 12.31
CA ILE A 206 0.69 13.37 11.50
C ILE A 206 2.04 13.16 12.18
N LEU A 207 2.13 13.35 13.51
CA LEU A 207 3.35 13.09 14.27
C LEU A 207 3.80 11.62 14.10
N GLY A 208 2.86 10.68 14.20
CA GLY A 208 3.13 9.26 14.05
C GLY A 208 3.48 8.87 12.62
N ILE A 209 2.89 9.50 11.61
CA ILE A 209 3.30 9.33 10.20
C ILE A 209 4.75 9.80 10.00
N ILE A 210 5.13 10.96 10.54
CA ILE A 210 6.50 11.48 10.42
C ILE A 210 7.50 10.52 11.10
N ILE A 211 7.24 10.14 12.34
CA ILE A 211 8.12 9.27 13.13
C ILE A 211 8.18 7.86 12.52
N GLY A 212 7.02 7.29 12.19
CA GLY A 212 6.88 5.99 11.54
C GLY A 212 7.57 5.95 10.18
N GLY A 213 7.48 7.01 9.39
CA GLY A 213 8.21 7.15 8.12
C GLY A 213 9.72 7.10 8.33
N ILE A 214 10.25 7.87 9.28
CA ILE A 214 11.69 7.90 9.60
C ILE A 214 12.16 6.52 10.10
N MET A 215 11.41 5.89 11.01
CA MET A 215 11.74 4.59 11.58
C MET A 215 11.65 3.48 10.53
N GLY A 216 10.57 3.46 9.75
CA GLY A 216 10.31 2.45 8.73
C GLY A 216 11.36 2.47 7.62
N VAL A 217 11.74 3.66 7.12
CA VAL A 217 12.81 3.77 6.12
C VAL A 217 14.14 3.25 6.67
N LYS A 218 14.50 3.60 7.91
CA LYS A 218 15.72 3.07 8.55
C LYS A 218 15.66 1.55 8.69
N PHE A 219 14.52 1.01 9.10
CA PHE A 219 14.28 -0.41 9.28
C PHE A 219 14.40 -1.17 7.95
N ILE A 220 13.65 -0.77 6.93
CA ILE A 220 13.66 -1.42 5.61
C ILE A 220 15.04 -1.30 4.95
N LYS A 221 15.72 -0.15 5.08
CA LYS A 221 17.09 0.00 4.59
C LYS A 221 18.07 -0.95 5.28
N LYS A 222 17.94 -1.15 6.60
CA LYS A 222 18.74 -2.12 7.35
C LYS A 222 18.48 -3.54 6.82
N LEU A 223 17.23 -3.91 6.61
CA LEU A 223 16.86 -5.21 6.02
C LEU A 223 17.40 -5.37 4.60
N LEU A 224 17.29 -4.35 3.75
CA LEU A 224 17.80 -4.37 2.39
C LEU A 224 19.34 -4.51 2.34
N ARG A 225 20.06 -3.92 3.29
CA ARG A 225 21.53 -4.02 3.36
C ARG A 225 22.03 -5.36 3.88
N PHE A 226 21.44 -5.88 4.96
CA PHE A 226 21.94 -7.09 5.64
C PHE A 226 21.24 -8.38 5.18
N HIS A 227 19.98 -8.28 4.75
CA HIS A 227 19.14 -9.41 4.36
C HIS A 227 18.30 -9.12 3.10
N PRO A 228 18.92 -8.65 1.98
CA PRO A 228 18.19 -8.28 0.76
C PRO A 228 17.31 -9.42 0.24
N GLN A 229 17.86 -10.63 0.20
CA GLN A 229 17.15 -11.80 -0.28
C GLN A 229 15.88 -12.10 0.55
N ALA A 230 16.00 -12.06 1.88
CA ALA A 230 14.87 -12.28 2.77
C ALA A 230 13.78 -11.21 2.59
N LEU A 231 14.17 -9.94 2.44
CA LEU A 231 13.24 -8.84 2.21
C LEU A 231 12.47 -9.02 0.89
N TYR A 232 13.13 -9.40 -0.21
CA TYR A 232 12.43 -9.62 -1.48
C TYR A 232 11.51 -10.85 -1.44
N PHE A 233 11.88 -11.92 -0.73
CA PHE A 233 10.96 -13.06 -0.50
C PHE A 233 9.78 -12.67 0.39
N ALA A 234 9.99 -11.82 1.40
CA ALA A 234 8.90 -11.27 2.21
C ALA A 234 7.97 -10.42 1.32
N ILE A 235 8.50 -9.46 0.56
CA ILE A 235 7.74 -8.63 -0.38
C ILE A 235 6.95 -9.49 -1.36
N LEU A 236 7.56 -10.54 -1.91
CA LEU A 236 6.88 -11.48 -2.81
C LEU A 236 5.71 -12.18 -2.11
N GLY A 237 5.91 -12.65 -0.87
CA GLY A 237 4.86 -13.27 -0.07
C GLY A 237 3.72 -12.31 0.25
N LEU A 238 4.06 -11.07 0.64
CA LEU A 238 3.06 -10.04 0.94
C LEU A 238 2.24 -9.64 -0.28
N ILE A 239 2.90 -9.44 -1.42
CA ILE A 239 2.24 -9.06 -2.67
C ILE A 239 1.33 -10.19 -3.17
N ILE A 240 1.78 -11.45 -3.14
CA ILE A 240 0.93 -12.60 -3.50
C ILE A 240 -0.23 -12.73 -2.51
N GLY A 241 0.02 -12.55 -1.21
CA GLY A 241 -1.03 -12.53 -0.19
C GLY A 241 -2.07 -11.43 -0.43
N SER A 242 -1.65 -10.25 -0.86
CA SER A 242 -2.56 -9.13 -1.18
C SER A 242 -3.45 -9.36 -2.40
N LEU A 243 -3.13 -10.35 -3.26
CA LEU A 243 -4.06 -10.74 -4.33
C LEU A 243 -5.37 -11.29 -3.76
N PHE A 244 -5.32 -11.95 -2.60
CA PHE A 244 -6.52 -12.45 -1.92
C PHE A 244 -7.36 -11.32 -1.33
N SER A 245 -6.75 -10.22 -0.87
CA SER A 245 -7.51 -9.05 -0.35
C SER A 245 -8.18 -8.24 -1.45
N ILE A 246 -7.63 -8.25 -2.66
CA ILE A 246 -8.13 -7.44 -3.78
C ILE A 246 -9.08 -8.25 -4.68
N TYR A 247 -9.08 -9.58 -4.61
CA TYR A 247 -9.90 -10.43 -5.46
C TYR A 247 -11.41 -10.28 -5.15
N PRO A 248 -12.22 -9.69 -6.05
CA PRO A 248 -13.62 -9.40 -5.76
C PRO A 248 -14.57 -10.56 -6.10
N GLY A 249 -14.03 -11.74 -6.46
CA GLY A 249 -14.81 -12.85 -7.02
C GLY A 249 -14.96 -12.78 -8.54
N TYR A 250 -15.56 -13.82 -9.13
CA TYR A 250 -15.80 -13.90 -10.57
C TYR A 250 -17.24 -13.51 -10.92
N PRO A 251 -17.48 -12.44 -11.70
CA PRO A 251 -18.84 -11.95 -11.97
C PRO A 251 -19.63 -12.79 -12.98
N GLY A 252 -19.01 -13.77 -13.64
CA GLY A 252 -19.69 -14.58 -14.67
C GLY A 252 -19.98 -13.82 -15.97
N GLY A 253 -20.52 -14.54 -16.96
CA GLY A 253 -20.96 -13.97 -18.23
C GLY A 253 -19.90 -13.19 -19.02
N ILE A 254 -20.36 -12.23 -19.83
CA ILE A 254 -19.50 -11.37 -20.66
C ILE A 254 -18.61 -10.49 -19.78
N GLN A 255 -19.12 -10.02 -18.64
CA GLN A 255 -18.35 -9.20 -17.71
C GLN A 255 -17.14 -9.97 -17.16
N GLY A 256 -17.30 -11.24 -16.81
CA GLY A 256 -16.20 -12.09 -16.35
C GLY A 256 -15.12 -12.28 -17.41
N ILE A 257 -15.50 -12.47 -18.67
CA ILE A 257 -14.56 -12.57 -19.79
C ILE A 257 -13.78 -11.26 -19.96
N LEU A 258 -14.47 -10.11 -19.91
CA LEU A 258 -13.83 -8.80 -19.98
C LEU A 258 -12.82 -8.60 -18.84
N CYS A 259 -13.16 -8.98 -17.61
CA CYS A 259 -12.26 -8.91 -16.46
C CYS A 259 -10.99 -9.75 -16.67
N ILE A 260 -11.11 -10.98 -17.19
CA ILE A 260 -9.96 -11.84 -17.47
C ILE A 260 -9.09 -11.25 -18.58
N ILE A 261 -9.68 -10.72 -19.65
CA ILE A 261 -8.96 -10.05 -20.74
C ILE A 261 -8.16 -8.86 -20.19
N LEU A 262 -8.81 -7.99 -19.40
CA LEU A 262 -8.15 -6.84 -18.77
C LEU A 262 -7.00 -7.26 -17.85
N MET A 263 -7.20 -8.31 -17.04
CA MET A 263 -6.15 -8.86 -16.18
C MET A 263 -4.93 -9.32 -17.00
N ILE A 264 -5.14 -10.04 -18.11
CA ILE A 264 -4.05 -10.50 -18.99
C ILE A 264 -3.33 -9.33 -19.65
N ILE A 265 -4.08 -8.32 -20.14
CA ILE A 265 -3.52 -7.13 -20.75
C ILE A 265 -2.62 -6.40 -19.75
N PHE A 266 -3.12 -6.11 -18.54
CA PHE A 266 -2.36 -5.38 -17.52
C PHE A 266 -1.19 -6.21 -16.97
N ALA A 267 -1.32 -7.53 -16.88
CA ALA A 267 -0.19 -8.40 -16.55
C ALA A 267 0.92 -8.33 -17.60
N THR A 268 0.54 -8.32 -18.88
CA THR A 268 1.50 -8.21 -19.98
C THR A 268 2.16 -6.84 -20.00
N ILE A 269 1.39 -5.75 -19.81
CA ILE A 269 1.91 -4.39 -19.69
C ILE A 269 2.94 -4.32 -18.55
N SER A 270 2.59 -4.80 -17.35
CA SER A 270 3.50 -4.80 -16.21
C SER A 270 4.76 -5.64 -16.46
N TYR A 271 4.61 -6.81 -17.08
CA TYR A 271 5.74 -7.69 -17.40
C TYR A 271 6.71 -7.03 -18.39
N LEU A 272 6.20 -6.42 -19.46
CA LEU A 272 6.98 -5.68 -20.45
C LEU A 272 7.68 -4.47 -19.81
N PHE A 273 6.96 -3.73 -18.96
CA PHE A 273 7.51 -2.57 -18.24
C PHE A 273 8.73 -2.95 -17.38
N SER A 274 8.65 -4.10 -16.71
CA SER A 274 9.73 -4.71 -15.93
C SER A 274 10.98 -5.06 -16.77
N TYR A 275 10.83 -5.27 -18.08
CA TYR A 275 11.95 -5.57 -18.99
C TYR A 275 12.56 -4.32 -19.61
N ILE A 276 11.74 -3.33 -19.95
CA ILE A 276 12.18 -2.07 -20.60
C ILE A 276 13.00 -1.20 -19.63
N ASN A 277 12.66 -1.19 -18.34
CA ASN A 277 13.39 -0.42 -17.32
C ASN A 277 14.78 -1.00 -16.94
N LYS A 278 15.34 -1.94 -17.72
CA LYS A 278 16.69 -2.49 -17.55
C LYS A 278 17.74 -1.84 -18.47
N GLY A 279 17.34 -0.99 -19.42
CA GLY A 279 18.24 -0.16 -20.24
C GLY A 279 18.41 1.23 -19.67
#